data_AF-A0A9N8L8R8-F1
#
_entry.id   AF-A0A9N8L8R8-F1
#
_cell.length_a   1.000
_cell.length_b   1.000
_cell.length_c   1.000
_cell.angle_alpha   90.00
_cell.angle_beta   90.00
_cell.angle_gamma   90.00
#
_symmetry.space_group_name_H-M   'P 1'
#
loop_
_entity.id
_entity.type
_entity.pdbx_description
1 polymer ?
#
loop_
_entity_poly.entity_id
_entity_poly.type
_entity_poly.pdbx_seq_one_letter_code
_entity_poly.pdbx_strand_id
1 'polypeptide(L)'
;KAGFSGQAVSDSGTTRATFDQSLHDGSAYALMGFLEAAQMTRPNNASIDQITSEVSKDFVNYFGPQAANVTSWTVQRWDLEEFSRGGPVAYAAPGVLTKLGPALATPVGNIFFAGTESADYWVGYIDGALESGVRSAQQAITALA
;
A
#
# COMPACT_ATOMS: atom_id res chain seq x y z
N LYS A 1 -20.27 -20.15 3.90
CA LYS A 1 -18.90 -19.87 3.41
C LYS A 1 -18.57 -20.86 2.30
N ALA A 2 -18.00 -20.43 1.18
CA ALA A 2 -17.75 -21.27 0.00
C ALA A 2 -16.44 -22.08 0.04
N GLY A 3 -15.69 -22.03 1.15
CA GLY A 3 -14.40 -22.74 1.30
C GLY A 3 -13.17 -21.99 0.81
N PHE A 4 -13.31 -20.77 0.28
CA PHE A 4 -12.19 -19.91 -0.12
C PHE A 4 -11.70 -19.01 1.02
N SER A 5 -10.42 -18.64 0.95
CA SER A 5 -9.77 -17.72 1.90
C SER A 5 -10.02 -16.23 1.61
N GLY A 6 -10.67 -15.91 0.48
CA GLY A 6 -10.79 -14.54 -0.02
C GLY A 6 -9.51 -13.98 -0.65
N GLN A 7 -8.43 -14.77 -0.70
CA GLN A 7 -7.19 -14.40 -1.37
C GLN A 7 -7.17 -14.90 -2.82
N ALA A 8 -6.90 -13.99 -3.73
CA ALA A 8 -6.61 -14.27 -5.14
C ALA A 8 -5.39 -13.45 -5.56
N VAL A 9 -4.61 -13.99 -6.50
CA VAL A 9 -3.52 -13.28 -7.18
C VAL A 9 -3.73 -13.49 -8.68
N SER A 10 -3.73 -12.41 -9.45
CA SER A 10 -4.04 -12.41 -10.87
C SER A 10 -3.01 -11.62 -11.67
N ASP A 11 -2.70 -12.11 -12.86
CA ASP A 11 -1.88 -11.43 -13.87
C ASP A 11 -2.73 -10.60 -14.86
N SER A 12 -4.05 -10.69 -14.76
CA SER A 12 -5.04 -10.00 -15.57
C SER A 12 -6.04 -9.22 -14.71
N GLY A 13 -6.90 -8.43 -15.34
CA GLY A 13 -7.86 -7.58 -14.63
C GLY A 13 -7.23 -6.33 -14.00
N THR A 14 -8.10 -5.55 -13.35
CA THR A 14 -7.79 -4.30 -12.67
C THR A 14 -7.27 -4.56 -11.25
N THR A 15 -7.90 -5.48 -10.51
CA THR A 15 -7.42 -5.94 -9.19
C THR A 15 -6.46 -7.12 -9.32
N ARG A 16 -5.26 -6.98 -8.75
CA ARG A 16 -4.18 -7.98 -8.88
C ARG A 16 -4.03 -8.88 -7.68
N ALA A 17 -4.33 -8.39 -6.48
CA ALA A 17 -4.30 -9.17 -5.27
C ALA A 17 -5.52 -8.83 -4.41
N THR A 18 -6.13 -9.85 -3.79
CA THR A 18 -7.24 -9.67 -2.86
C THR A 18 -6.95 -10.28 -1.50
N PHE A 19 -7.62 -9.77 -0.47
CA PHE A 19 -7.51 -10.27 0.89
C PHE A 19 -8.87 -10.16 1.60
N ASP A 20 -9.21 -11.18 2.39
CA ASP A 20 -10.35 -11.13 3.31
C ASP A 20 -10.02 -10.17 4.46
N GLN A 21 -10.92 -9.21 4.70
CA GLN A 21 -10.87 -8.23 5.79
C GLN A 21 -12.12 -8.33 6.68
N SER A 22 -12.84 -9.45 6.60
CA SER A 22 -14.01 -9.73 7.43
C SER A 22 -13.60 -9.80 8.90
N LEU A 23 -14.44 -9.21 9.75
CA LEU A 23 -14.21 -9.23 11.19
C LEU A 23 -14.42 -10.65 11.74
N HIS A 24 -13.58 -11.05 12.68
CA HIS A 24 -13.60 -12.40 13.24
C HIS A 24 -14.92 -12.71 13.97
N ASP A 25 -15.56 -11.69 14.54
CA ASP A 25 -16.86 -11.81 15.22
C ASP A 25 -18.05 -11.93 14.24
N GLY A 26 -17.81 -11.84 12.93
CA GLY A 26 -18.83 -11.95 11.88
C GLY A 26 -19.75 -10.74 11.77
N SER A 27 -19.44 -9.63 12.44
CA SER A 27 -20.24 -8.41 12.40
C SER A 27 -20.14 -7.66 11.07
N ALA A 28 -19.03 -7.83 10.34
CA ALA A 28 -18.81 -7.27 9.01
C ALA A 28 -18.00 -8.22 8.12
N TYR A 29 -18.32 -8.21 6.83
CA TYR A 29 -17.60 -8.96 5.79
C TYR A 29 -17.07 -7.98 4.75
N ALA A 30 -15.78 -8.09 4.42
CA ALA A 30 -15.15 -7.22 3.44
C ALA A 30 -14.07 -7.98 2.68
N LEU A 31 -13.97 -7.70 1.38
CA LEU A 31 -12.84 -8.11 0.55
C LEU A 31 -12.11 -6.84 0.12
N MET A 32 -10.81 -6.80 0.37
CA MET A 32 -9.93 -5.75 -0.11
C MET A 32 -9.24 -6.20 -1.38
N GLY A 33 -9.01 -5.26 -2.31
CA GLY A 33 -8.25 -5.49 -3.54
C GLY A 33 -7.24 -4.38 -3.78
N PHE A 34 -6.07 -4.72 -4.31
CA PHE A 34 -5.06 -3.75 -4.75
C PHE A 34 -5.13 -3.51 -6.26
N LEU A 35 -5.14 -2.23 -6.64
CA LEU A 35 -4.95 -1.74 -7.99
C LEU A 35 -3.55 -1.11 -8.02
N GLU A 36 -2.65 -1.65 -8.84
CA GLU A 36 -1.22 -1.32 -8.75
C GLU A 36 -0.60 -0.97 -10.11
N ALA A 37 0.46 -0.17 -10.06
CA ALA A 37 1.32 0.16 -11.21
C ALA A 37 0.52 0.65 -12.44
N ALA A 38 0.68 -0.02 -13.60
CA ALA A 38 -0.01 0.35 -14.83
C ALA A 38 -1.54 0.34 -14.69
N GLN A 39 -2.09 -0.45 -13.75
CA GLN A 39 -3.52 -0.47 -13.46
C GLN A 39 -4.01 0.80 -12.79
N MET A 40 -3.13 1.57 -12.14
CA MET A 40 -3.45 2.88 -11.57
C MET A 40 -3.37 4.03 -12.59
N THR A 41 -2.67 3.84 -13.70
CA THR A 41 -2.57 4.89 -14.74
C THR A 41 -3.80 4.99 -15.63
N ARG A 42 -4.52 3.89 -15.86
CA ARG A 42 -5.77 3.89 -16.66
C ARG A 42 -6.91 4.66 -15.95
N PRO A 43 -7.04 4.60 -14.62
CA PRO A 43 -8.02 5.33 -13.82
C PRO A 43 -7.68 6.77 -13.46
N ASN A 44 -6.62 7.40 -14.02
CA ASN A 44 -6.25 8.77 -13.61
C ASN A 44 -7.42 9.77 -13.67
N ASN A 45 -8.38 9.55 -14.59
CA ASN A 45 -9.64 10.31 -14.68
C ASN A 45 -10.90 9.47 -14.46
N ALA A 46 -10.78 8.22 -13.98
CA ALA A 46 -11.94 7.37 -13.80
C ALA A 46 -12.75 7.80 -12.56
N SER A 47 -14.08 7.77 -12.69
CA SER A 47 -14.96 7.94 -11.55
C SER A 47 -14.89 6.71 -10.62
N ILE A 48 -15.32 6.90 -9.38
CA ILE A 48 -15.44 5.78 -8.42
C ILE A 48 -16.36 4.68 -8.97
N ASP A 49 -17.43 5.03 -9.70
CA ASP A 49 -18.33 4.06 -10.32
C ASP A 49 -17.64 3.20 -11.38
N GLN A 50 -16.74 3.80 -12.18
CA GLN A 50 -15.96 3.06 -13.16
C GLN A 50 -14.99 2.10 -12.48
N ILE A 51 -14.28 2.57 -11.45
CA ILE A 51 -13.34 1.75 -10.67
C ILE A 51 -14.08 0.56 -10.04
N THR A 52 -15.17 0.82 -9.33
CA THR A 52 -15.95 -0.22 -8.65
C THR A 52 -16.61 -1.19 -9.62
N SER A 53 -17.03 -0.74 -10.81
CA SER A 53 -17.53 -1.62 -11.87
C SER A 53 -16.47 -2.59 -12.39
N GLU A 54 -15.23 -2.11 -12.59
CA GLU A 54 -14.11 -2.97 -13.01
C GLU A 54 -13.72 -3.96 -11.92
N VAL A 55 -13.58 -3.49 -10.67
CA VAL A 55 -13.26 -4.35 -9.52
C VAL A 55 -14.35 -5.41 -9.31
N SER A 56 -15.63 -5.05 -9.47
CA SER A 56 -16.74 -6.01 -9.38
C SER A 56 -16.64 -7.13 -10.41
N LYS A 57 -16.25 -6.82 -11.66
CA LYS A 57 -16.03 -7.84 -12.71
C LYS A 57 -14.91 -8.80 -12.32
N ASP A 58 -13.80 -8.27 -11.81
CA ASP A 58 -12.68 -9.09 -11.35
C ASP A 58 -13.11 -9.99 -10.18
N PHE A 59 -13.85 -9.46 -9.20
CA PHE A 59 -14.30 -10.22 -8.05
C PHE A 59 -15.29 -11.32 -8.43
N VAL A 60 -16.18 -11.05 -9.40
CA VAL A 60 -17.06 -12.08 -9.97
C VAL A 60 -16.27 -13.15 -10.70
N ASN A 61 -15.22 -12.77 -11.43
CA ASN A 61 -14.34 -13.73 -12.09
C ASN A 61 -13.59 -14.61 -11.07
N TYR A 62 -13.13 -14.04 -9.95
CA TYR A 62 -12.36 -14.76 -8.93
C TYR A 62 -13.23 -15.62 -8.02
N PHE A 63 -14.40 -15.12 -7.61
CA PHE A 63 -15.21 -15.71 -6.54
C PHE A 63 -16.63 -16.09 -6.96
N GLY A 64 -16.99 -15.90 -8.23
CA GLY A 64 -18.28 -16.26 -8.80
C GLY A 64 -19.35 -15.15 -8.70
N PRO A 65 -20.54 -15.38 -9.27
CA PRO A 65 -21.59 -14.35 -9.43
C PRO A 65 -22.02 -13.67 -8.13
N GLN A 66 -21.98 -14.36 -6.99
CA GLN A 66 -22.33 -13.77 -5.69
C GLN A 66 -21.45 -12.57 -5.31
N ALA A 67 -20.24 -12.46 -5.85
CA ALA A 67 -19.34 -11.35 -5.57
C ALA A 67 -19.81 -10.02 -6.19
N ALA A 68 -20.82 -10.05 -7.08
CA ALA A 68 -21.50 -8.85 -7.55
C ALA A 68 -22.40 -8.20 -6.48
N ASN A 69 -22.76 -8.93 -5.42
CA ASN A 69 -23.66 -8.44 -4.38
C ASN A 69 -22.90 -7.62 -3.31
N VAL A 70 -22.39 -6.47 -3.72
CA VAL A 70 -21.65 -5.54 -2.85
C VAL A 70 -22.60 -4.52 -2.23
N THR A 71 -22.53 -4.36 -0.91
CA THR A 71 -23.40 -3.43 -0.16
C THR A 71 -22.80 -2.03 -0.03
N SER A 72 -21.48 -1.91 -0.04
CA SER A 72 -20.77 -0.64 0.01
C SER A 72 -19.37 -0.76 -0.59
N TRP A 73 -18.87 0.36 -1.11
CA TRP A 73 -17.50 0.46 -1.63
C TRP A 73 -16.75 1.54 -0.86
N THR A 74 -15.49 1.24 -0.53
CA THR A 74 -14.51 2.22 -0.07
C THR A 74 -13.34 2.16 -1.04
N VAL A 75 -13.00 3.29 -1.64
CA VAL A 75 -11.89 3.40 -2.60
C VAL A 75 -10.96 4.49 -2.12
N GLN A 76 -9.70 4.15 -1.87
CA GLN A 76 -8.65 5.10 -1.49
C GLN A 76 -7.65 5.27 -2.62
N ARG A 77 -7.53 6.51 -3.12
CA ARG A 77 -6.58 6.92 -4.16
C ARG A 77 -5.35 7.53 -3.52
N TRP A 78 -4.40 6.68 -3.12
CA TRP A 78 -3.14 7.12 -2.49
C TRP A 78 -2.27 7.99 -3.40
N ASP A 79 -2.40 7.82 -4.73
CA ASP A 79 -1.77 8.68 -5.73
C ASP A 79 -2.26 10.14 -5.71
N LEU A 80 -3.49 10.36 -5.23
CA LEU A 80 -4.11 11.69 -5.12
C LEU A 80 -4.15 12.22 -3.68
N GLU A 81 -3.67 11.44 -2.71
CA GLU A 81 -3.59 11.88 -1.32
C GLU A 81 -2.44 12.90 -1.19
N GLU A 82 -2.76 14.07 -0.65
CA GLU A 82 -1.90 15.27 -0.66
C GLU A 82 -0.52 15.01 -0.07
N PHE A 83 -0.44 14.24 1.01
CA PHE A 83 0.79 14.05 1.76
C PHE A 83 1.55 12.77 1.37
N SER A 84 0.86 11.73 0.93
CA SER A 84 1.45 10.47 0.47
C SER A 84 1.97 10.57 -0.95
N ARG A 85 1.24 11.27 -1.83
CA ARG A 85 1.62 11.57 -3.22
C ARG A 85 1.94 10.31 -4.08
N GLY A 86 1.39 9.17 -3.71
CA GLY A 86 1.74 7.86 -4.26
C GLY A 86 1.43 6.74 -3.27
N GLY A 87 1.75 5.51 -3.64
CA GLY A 87 1.65 4.39 -2.71
C GLY A 87 2.28 3.11 -3.26
N PRO A 88 2.16 2.00 -2.51
CA PRO A 88 2.15 1.98 -1.05
C PRO A 88 3.56 2.29 -0.47
N VAL A 89 4.60 2.24 -1.29
CA VAL A 89 6.00 2.41 -0.89
C VAL A 89 6.75 3.25 -1.93
N ALA A 90 7.81 3.93 -1.50
CA ALA A 90 8.74 4.55 -2.43
C ALA A 90 9.62 3.50 -3.13
N TYR A 91 9.93 3.74 -4.41
CA TYR A 91 10.93 2.98 -5.15
C TYR A 91 11.86 3.95 -5.88
N ALA A 92 13.09 3.50 -6.13
CA ALA A 92 14.08 4.30 -6.81
C ALA A 92 14.29 3.82 -8.24
N ALA A 93 14.61 4.75 -9.13
CA ALA A 93 15.02 4.42 -10.50
C ALA A 93 16.34 3.62 -10.49
N PRO A 94 16.62 2.85 -11.57
CA PRO A 94 17.86 2.11 -11.69
C PRO A 94 19.11 2.96 -11.42
N GLY A 95 20.01 2.45 -10.58
CA GLY A 95 21.26 3.10 -10.23
C GLY A 95 21.17 4.21 -9.18
N VAL A 96 19.97 4.57 -8.70
CA VAL A 96 19.82 5.56 -7.62
C VAL A 96 20.25 4.96 -6.29
N LEU A 97 19.71 3.80 -5.89
CA LEU A 97 20.04 3.18 -4.61
C LEU A 97 21.53 2.86 -4.46
N THR A 98 22.19 2.40 -5.53
CA THR A 98 23.62 2.07 -5.45
C THR A 98 24.53 3.30 -5.33
N LYS A 99 24.07 4.46 -5.82
CA LYS A 99 24.84 5.72 -5.75
C LYS A 99 24.50 6.56 -4.52
N LEU A 100 23.23 6.55 -4.12
CA LEU A 100 22.66 7.49 -3.15
C LEU A 100 21.93 6.81 -2.00
N GLY A 101 21.86 5.47 -1.95
CA GLY A 101 21.15 4.73 -0.90
C GLY A 101 21.51 5.18 0.53
N PRO A 102 22.81 5.31 0.89
CA PRO A 102 23.20 5.79 2.23
C PRO A 102 22.64 7.18 2.59
N ALA A 103 22.32 8.02 1.60
CA ALA A 103 21.79 9.35 1.84
C ALA A 103 20.36 9.35 2.42
N LEU A 104 19.62 8.23 2.34
CA LEU A 104 18.28 8.10 2.93
C LEU A 104 18.29 8.18 4.46
N ALA A 105 19.40 7.80 5.11
CA ALA A 105 19.51 7.75 6.57
C ALA A 105 20.66 8.61 7.14
N THR A 106 21.54 9.15 6.29
CA THR A 106 22.70 9.95 6.73
C THR A 106 22.24 11.31 7.29
N PRO A 107 22.52 11.65 8.57
CA PRO A 107 22.18 12.95 9.13
C PRO A 107 22.89 14.12 8.45
N VAL A 108 22.25 15.29 8.44
CA VAL A 108 22.84 16.53 7.94
C VAL A 108 22.78 17.61 9.02
N GLY A 109 23.90 17.87 9.69
CA GLY A 109 23.93 18.74 10.86
C GLY A 109 23.03 18.20 11.96
N ASN A 110 22.05 19.00 12.39
CA ASN A 110 21.06 18.62 13.41
C ASN A 110 19.75 18.07 12.80
N ILE A 111 19.77 17.66 11.52
CA ILE A 111 18.63 17.06 10.83
C ILE A 111 18.85 15.55 10.75
N PHE A 112 17.92 14.78 11.33
CA PHE A 112 17.92 13.33 11.36
C PHE A 112 16.72 12.80 10.58
N PHE A 113 16.96 11.80 9.72
CA PHE A 113 15.95 11.27 8.81
C PHE A 113 15.37 9.97 9.35
N ALA A 114 14.07 10.00 9.63
CA ALA A 114 13.23 8.83 9.93
C ALA A 114 12.29 8.54 8.75
N GLY A 115 11.44 7.52 8.92
CA GLY A 115 10.53 7.06 7.88
C GLY A 115 11.01 5.73 7.31
N THR A 116 10.07 4.92 6.85
CA THR A 116 10.34 3.51 6.50
C THR A 116 11.39 3.36 5.39
N GLU A 117 11.53 4.36 4.51
CA GLU A 117 12.57 4.43 3.48
C GLU A 117 14.00 4.54 4.03
N SER A 118 14.15 5.00 5.27
CA SER A 118 15.44 5.15 5.97
C SER A 118 15.75 4.01 6.94
N ALA A 119 14.93 2.94 6.92
CA ALA A 119 15.08 1.78 7.79
C ALA A 119 16.10 0.78 7.23
N ASP A 120 16.75 0.02 8.10
CA ASP A 120 17.65 -1.07 7.67
C ASP A 120 16.87 -2.36 7.34
N TYR A 121 15.72 -2.55 7.99
CA TYR A 121 14.85 -3.72 7.83
C TYR A 121 13.40 -3.28 7.64
N TRP A 122 12.64 -4.09 6.89
CA TRP A 122 11.21 -3.85 6.64
C TRP A 122 10.91 -2.48 5.99
N VAL A 123 11.80 -2.05 5.09
CA VAL A 123 11.60 -0.84 4.26
C VAL A 123 10.27 -0.93 3.51
N GLY A 124 9.45 0.11 3.64
CA GLY A 124 8.10 0.17 3.06
C GLY A 124 6.98 -0.32 4.00
N TYR A 125 7.31 -0.80 5.21
CA TYR A 125 6.34 -1.27 6.19
C TYR A 125 6.35 -0.41 7.46
N ILE A 126 5.31 -0.59 8.28
CA ILE A 126 5.15 0.10 9.59
C ILE A 126 6.33 -0.23 10.52
N ASP A 127 6.79 -1.49 10.54
CA ASP A 127 7.95 -1.92 11.32
C ASP A 127 9.21 -1.10 10.99
N GLY A 128 9.46 -0.82 9.70
CA GLY A 128 10.57 0.04 9.27
C GLY A 128 10.37 1.51 9.70
N ALA A 129 9.14 2.01 9.69
CA ALA A 129 8.84 3.35 10.20
C ALA A 129 9.11 3.46 11.70
N LEU A 130 8.76 2.44 12.47
CA LEU A 130 9.02 2.37 13.91
C LEU A 130 10.52 2.28 14.21
N GLU A 131 11.23 1.38 13.53
CA GLU A 131 12.67 1.18 13.70
C GLU A 131 13.45 2.48 13.41
N SER A 132 13.25 3.06 12.23
CA SER A 132 13.91 4.29 11.81
C SER A 132 13.58 5.49 12.72
N GLY A 133 12.34 5.55 13.25
CA GLY A 133 11.91 6.56 14.21
C GLY A 133 12.69 6.48 15.53
N VAL A 134 12.79 5.28 16.10
CA VAL A 134 13.59 5.04 17.32
C VAL A 134 15.07 5.38 17.09
N ARG A 135 15.64 4.92 15.97
CA ARG A 135 17.02 5.24 15.58
C ARG A 135 17.25 6.76 15.51
N SER A 136 16.38 7.48 14.81
CA SER A 136 16.53 8.92 14.59
C SER A 136 16.37 9.72 15.88
N ALA A 137 15.45 9.31 16.77
CA ALA A 137 15.31 9.91 18.09
C ALA A 137 16.58 9.72 18.93
N GLN A 138 17.19 8.53 18.90
CA GLN A 138 18.45 8.27 19.62
C GLN A 138 19.60 9.13 19.07
N GLN A 139 19.70 9.29 17.75
CA GLN A 139 20.70 10.16 17.13
C GLN A 139 20.55 11.62 17.60
N ALA A 140 19.30 12.13 17.66
CA ALA A 140 19.01 13.47 18.14
C ALA A 140 19.38 13.65 19.63
N ILE A 141 19.07 12.67 20.48
CA ILE A 141 19.44 12.69 21.90
C ILE A 141 20.96 12.73 22.07
N THR A 142 21.68 11.88 21.33
CA THR A 142 23.15 11.82 21.40
C THR A 142 23.80 13.12 20.91
N ALA A 143 23.22 13.81 19.93
CA ALA A 143 23.75 15.09 19.44
C ALA A 143 23.57 16.27 20.42
N LEU A 144 22.70 16.12 21.43
CA LEU A 144 22.48 17.11 22.48
C LEU A 144 23.37 16.88 23.72
N ALA A 145 24.05 15.73 23.81
CA ALA A 145 24.96 15.37 24.91
C ALA A 145 26.36 15.96 24.69
#